data_AF-A0A7C4CYT6-F1
#
_entry.id   AF-A0A7C4CYT6-F1
#
_cell.length_a   1.000
_cell.length_b   1.000
_cell.length_c   1.000
_cell.angle_alpha   90.00
_cell.angle_beta   90.00
_cell.angle_gamma   90.00
#
_symmetry.space_group_name_H-M   'P 1'
#
loop_
_entity.id
_entity.type
_entity.pdbx_description
1 polymer ?
#
loop_
_entity_poly.entity_id
_entity_poly.type
_entity_poly.pdbx_seq_one_letter_code
_entity_poly.pdbx_strand_id
1 'polypeptide(L)'
;MVKRIAVLTSGGDAPGMNAAIRAVVRAGLAQGWEIVGIRRGYAGLLYEDFRPLGARDVGGIIQLGGTILGSARCPEFKTPEGVRRAAQILGKHGIDAL
;
A
#
# COMPACT_ATOMS: atom_id res chain seq x y z
N MET A 1 -19.65 -2.04 -2.35
CA MET A 1 -19.23 -2.25 -0.95
C MET A 1 -17.75 -2.57 -1.00
N VAL A 2 -16.91 -1.84 -0.25
CA VAL A 2 -15.45 -2.07 -0.24
C VAL A 2 -15.17 -3.45 0.35
N LYS A 3 -14.42 -4.27 -0.38
CA LYS A 3 -13.99 -5.60 0.05
C LYS A 3 -12.47 -5.71 0.12
N ARG A 4 -11.74 -4.92 -0.68
CA ARG A 4 -10.28 -5.00 -0.77
C ARG A 4 -9.63 -3.63 -0.85
N ILE A 5 -8.73 -3.34 0.09
CA ILE A 5 -8.00 -2.07 0.19
C ILE A 5 -6.51 -2.32 -0.01
N ALA A 6 -5.87 -1.48 -0.82
CA ALA A 6 -4.41 -1.44 -0.90
C ALA A 6 -3.84 -0.33 0.00
N VAL A 7 -2.61 -0.48 0.48
CA VAL A 7 -1.88 0.56 1.21
C VAL A 7 -0.45 0.66 0.67
N LEU A 8 0.04 1.89 0.49
CA LEU A 8 1.40 2.16 0.06
C LEU A 8 1.99 3.36 0.81
N THR A 9 3.31 3.45 0.82
CA THR A 9 4.05 4.64 1.28
C THR A 9 4.95 5.11 0.16
N SER A 10 4.90 6.40 -0.16
CA SER A 10 5.67 7.02 -1.25
C SER A 10 6.28 8.34 -0.78
N GLY A 11 7.43 8.73 -1.33
CA GLY A 11 8.19 9.91 -0.90
C GLY A 11 9.31 9.57 0.09
N GLY A 12 9.82 10.59 0.80
CA GLY A 12 10.79 10.39 1.87
C GLY A 12 10.16 9.63 3.03
N ASP A 13 10.90 8.70 3.62
CA ASP A 13 10.42 7.94 4.77
C ASP A 13 10.39 8.82 6.03
N ALA A 14 9.45 8.54 6.92
CA ALA A 14 9.27 9.30 8.15
C ALA A 14 8.91 8.37 9.31
N PRO A 15 9.36 8.68 10.55
CA PRO A 15 8.90 7.99 11.74
C PRO A 15 7.37 7.98 11.82
N GLY A 16 6.79 6.82 12.09
CA GLY A 16 5.34 6.65 12.23
C GLY A 16 4.62 6.09 10.99
N MET A 17 5.26 6.00 9.82
CA MET A 17 4.64 5.36 8.64
C MET A 17 4.24 3.90 8.93
N ASN A 18 5.07 3.15 9.67
CA ASN A 18 4.72 1.80 10.12
C ASN A 18 3.52 1.76 11.07
N ALA A 19 3.35 2.78 11.92
CA ALA A 19 2.17 2.90 12.78
C ALA A 19 0.90 3.13 11.95
N ALA A 20 0.99 3.95 10.90
CA ALA A 20 -0.12 4.18 9.97
C ALA A 20 -0.48 2.91 9.17
N ILE A 21 0.50 2.20 8.60
CA ILE A 21 0.29 0.91 7.91
C ILE A 21 -0.38 -0.08 8.86
N ARG A 22 0.12 -0.19 10.10
CA ARG A 22 -0.47 -1.06 11.13
C ARG A 22 -1.93 -0.68 11.42
N ALA A 23 -2.25 0.60 11.55
CA ALA A 23 -3.60 1.08 11.83
C ALA A 23 -4.56 0.69 10.70
N VAL A 24 -4.19 0.96 9.44
CA VAL A 24 -4.99 0.61 8.26
C VAL A 24 -5.24 -0.90 8.20
N VAL A 25 -4.19 -1.71 8.34
CA VAL A 25 -4.30 -3.18 8.30
C VAL A 25 -5.21 -3.70 9.40
N ARG A 26 -5.02 -3.25 10.65
CA ARG A 26 -5.81 -3.75 11.79
C ARG A 26 -7.27 -3.30 11.71
N ALA A 27 -7.53 -2.05 11.33
CA ALA A 27 -8.88 -1.53 11.18
C ALA A 27 -9.62 -2.24 10.03
N GLY A 28 -8.98 -2.40 8.88
CA GLY A 28 -9.59 -3.07 7.73
C GLY A 28 -9.90 -4.54 7.99
N LEU A 29 -8.97 -5.28 8.61
CA LEU A 29 -9.22 -6.67 9.01
C LEU A 29 -10.38 -6.79 10.02
N ALA A 30 -10.54 -5.83 10.94
CA ALA A 30 -11.65 -5.81 11.89
C ALA A 30 -13.02 -5.58 11.21
N GLN A 31 -13.04 -4.94 10.04
CA GLN A 31 -14.23 -4.78 9.19
C GLN A 31 -14.45 -5.96 8.23
N GLY A 32 -13.58 -6.98 8.25
CA GLY A 32 -13.65 -8.11 7.34
C GLY A 32 -13.15 -7.82 5.92
N TRP A 33 -12.36 -6.75 5.73
CA TRP A 33 -11.77 -6.41 4.43
C TRP A 33 -10.44 -7.12 4.22
N GLU A 34 -10.10 -7.38 2.95
CA GLU A 34 -8.79 -7.83 2.53
C GLU A 34 -7.84 -6.63 2.39
N ILE A 35 -6.65 -6.72 2.99
CA ILE A 35 -5.65 -5.64 2.94
C ILE A 35 -4.42 -6.09 2.16
N VAL A 36 -3.99 -5.27 1.21
CA VAL A 36 -2.83 -5.52 0.34
C VAL A 36 -1.82 -4.39 0.49
N GLY A 37 -0.59 -4.71 0.86
CA GLY A 37 0.53 -3.77 0.81
C GLY A 37 1.11 -3.69 -0.59
N ILE A 38 1.40 -2.48 -1.07
CA ILE A 38 2.16 -2.26 -2.30
C ILE A 38 3.56 -1.83 -1.91
N ARG A 39 4.57 -2.60 -2.33
CA ARG A 39 5.97 -2.28 -2.00
C ARG A 39 6.49 -1.11 -2.85
N ARG A 40 7.45 -0.34 -2.34
CA ARG A 40 8.14 0.73 -3.11
C ARG A 40 7.19 1.79 -3.69
N GLY A 41 6.10 2.10 -3.00
CA GLY A 41 5.16 3.17 -3.36
C GLY A 41 4.55 3.00 -4.76
N TYR A 42 4.40 4.11 -5.48
CA TYR A 42 3.80 4.09 -6.83
C TYR A 42 4.60 3.29 -7.85
N ALA A 43 5.92 3.15 -7.67
CA ALA A 43 6.71 2.30 -8.55
C ALA A 43 6.24 0.84 -8.44
N GLY A 44 6.08 0.30 -7.23
CA GLY A 44 5.56 -1.06 -7.10
C GLY A 44 4.12 -1.21 -7.52
N LEU A 45 3.30 -0.16 -7.48
CA LEU A 45 1.97 -0.20 -8.09
C LEU A 45 2.08 -0.45 -9.61
N LEU A 46 2.93 0.29 -10.32
CA LEU A 46 3.11 0.13 -11.76
C LEU A 46 3.79 -1.20 -12.15
N TYR A 47 4.61 -1.76 -11.26
CA TYR A 47 5.27 -3.06 -11.42
C TYR A 47 4.52 -4.24 -10.80
N GLU A 48 3.30 -4.02 -10.31
CA GLU A 48 2.45 -5.03 -9.69
C GLU A 48 3.08 -5.77 -8.49
N ASP A 49 3.86 -5.07 -7.67
CA ASP A 49 4.51 -5.62 -6.47
C ASP A 49 3.60 -5.55 -5.24
N PHE A 50 2.56 -6.39 -5.27
CA PHE A 50 1.54 -6.52 -4.23
C PHE A 50 1.88 -7.64 -3.25
N ARG A 51 1.56 -7.43 -1.97
CA ARG A 51 1.68 -8.43 -0.91
C ARG A 51 0.45 -8.40 0.02
N PRO A 52 -0.25 -9.51 0.27
CA PRO A 52 -1.28 -9.56 1.29
C PRO A 52 -0.73 -9.21 2.68
N LEU A 53 -1.47 -8.42 3.46
CA LEU A 53 -1.10 -8.05 4.83
C LEU A 53 -2.13 -8.57 5.83
N GLY A 54 -1.69 -9.49 6.68
CA GLY A 54 -2.44 -9.98 7.82
C GLY A 54 -2.03 -9.31 9.14
N ALA A 55 -2.73 -9.66 10.21
CA ALA A 55 -2.47 -9.16 11.55
C ALA A 55 -1.00 -9.38 12.00
N ARG A 56 -0.41 -10.52 11.62
CA ARG A 56 0.97 -10.89 11.97
C ARG A 56 2.00 -10.08 11.20
N ASP A 57 1.73 -9.71 9.95
CA ASP A 57 2.64 -8.93 9.11
C ASP A 57 2.88 -7.51 9.66
N VAL A 58 1.94 -6.99 10.46
CA VAL A 58 2.06 -5.69 11.15
C VAL A 58 2.29 -5.84 12.65
N GLY A 59 2.72 -7.02 13.10
CA GLY A 59 3.15 -7.27 14.47
C GLY A 59 4.54 -6.68 14.72
N GLY A 60 4.70 -5.92 15.81
CA GLY A 60 6.01 -5.39 16.20
C GLY A 60 6.65 -4.40 15.21
N ILE A 61 5.86 -3.74 14.35
CA ILE A 61 6.40 -2.72 13.42
C ILE A 61 6.27 -1.29 13.95
N ILE A 62 5.49 -1.07 15.02
CA ILE A 62 5.14 0.28 15.50
C ILE A 62 6.37 1.06 16.00
N GLN A 63 7.35 0.34 16.54
CA GLN A 63 8.62 0.90 17.03
C GLN A 63 9.71 0.97 15.95
N LEU A 64 9.44 0.50 14.72
CA LEU A 64 10.41 0.54 13.63
C LEU A 64 10.35 1.90 12.91
N GLY A 65 11.53 2.46 12.63
CA GLY A 65 11.67 3.61 11.75
C GLY A 65 11.34 3.30 10.29
N GLY A 66 11.17 4.34 9.48
CA GLY A 66 10.87 4.23 8.05
C GLY A 66 9.55 3.52 7.75
N THR A 67 9.54 2.70 6.69
CA THR A 67 8.36 1.96 6.22
C THR A 67 8.71 0.51 5.83
N ILE A 68 7.95 -0.47 6.34
CA ILE A 68 8.10 -1.90 5.99
C ILE A 68 7.74 -2.22 4.53
N LEU A 69 7.03 -1.32 3.85
CA LEU A 69 6.70 -1.48 2.43
C LEU A 69 7.77 -0.87 1.53
N GLY A 70 8.70 -0.09 2.10
CA GLY A 70 9.64 0.72 1.32
C GLY A 70 8.96 1.85 0.56
N SER A 71 9.77 2.71 -0.03
CA SER A 71 9.33 3.82 -0.86
C SER A 71 10.29 3.97 -2.03
N ALA A 72 9.78 4.43 -3.18
CA ALA A 72 10.60 4.77 -4.34
C ALA A 72 9.99 5.96 -5.07
N ARG A 73 10.85 6.76 -5.71
CA ARG A 73 10.40 7.80 -6.64
C ARG A 73 9.86 7.13 -7.90
N CYS A 74 8.74 7.65 -8.43
CA CYS A 74 8.15 7.18 -9.68
C CYS A 74 7.79 8.38 -10.56
N PRO A 75 8.71 8.85 -11.42
CA PRO A 75 8.45 9.93 -12.37
C PRO A 75 7.29 9.61 -13.33
N GLU A 76 7.13 8.34 -13.69
CA GLU A 76 6.07 7.86 -14.58
C GLU A 76 4.68 8.14 -14.00
N PHE A 77 4.53 8.07 -12.68
CA PHE A 77 3.26 8.36 -12.01
C PHE A 77 2.86 9.85 -12.08
N LYS A 78 3.76 10.74 -12.52
CA LYS A 78 3.44 12.15 -12.75
C LYS A 78 2.75 12.40 -14.10
N THR A 79 2.71 11.39 -14.99
CA THR A 79 2.06 11.54 -16.29
C THR A 79 0.63 10.99 -16.27
N PRO A 80 -0.29 11.55 -17.09
CA PRO A 80 -1.62 10.99 -17.26
C PRO A 80 -1.61 9.51 -17.66
N GLU A 81 -0.64 9.09 -18.47
CA GLU A 81 -0.45 7.69 -18.90
C GLU A 81 -0.13 6.78 -17.71
N GLY A 82 0.77 7.22 -16.83
CA GLY A 82 1.14 6.46 -15.63
C GLY A 82 -0.04 6.32 -14.66
N VAL A 83 -0.81 7.39 -14.44
CA VAL A 83 -2.01 7.35 -13.60
C VAL A 83 -3.08 6.43 -14.20
N ARG A 84 -3.33 6.50 -15.51
CA ARG A 84 -4.26 5.59 -16.19
C ARG A 84 -3.84 4.12 -16.06
N ARG A 85 -2.56 3.82 -16.26
CA ARG A 85 -2.00 2.48 -16.08
C ARG A 85 -2.17 1.99 -14.65
N ALA A 86 -1.91 2.84 -13.66
CA ALA A 86 -2.10 2.49 -12.26
C ALA A 86 -3.57 2.17 -11.93
N ALA A 87 -4.52 2.97 -12.40
CA ALA A 87 -5.94 2.71 -12.22
C ALA A 87 -6.37 1.36 -12.87
N GLN A 88 -5.86 1.06 -14.06
CA GLN A 88 -6.09 -0.23 -14.72
C GLN A 88 -5.53 -1.41 -13.90
N ILE A 89 -4.33 -1.26 -13.33
CA ILE A 89 -3.72 -2.29 -12.47
C ILE A 89 -4.54 -2.48 -11.19
N LEU A 90 -4.97 -1.40 -10.52
CA LEU A 90 -5.84 -1.49 -9.34
C LEU A 90 -7.14 -2.24 -9.68
N GLY A 91 -7.76 -1.92 -10.82
CA GLY A 91 -8.94 -2.64 -11.31
C GLY A 91 -8.66 -4.13 -11.61
N LYS A 92 -7.54 -4.45 -12.26
CA LYS A 92 -7.10 -5.83 -12.54
C LYS A 92 -6.93 -6.65 -11.26
N HIS A 93 -6.45 -6.04 -10.18
CA HIS A 93 -6.27 -6.69 -8.88
C HIS A 93 -7.51 -6.59 -7.97
N GLY A 94 -8.60 -5.99 -8.44
CA GLY A 94 -9.83 -5.83 -7.67
C GLY A 94 -9.64 -4.99 -6.40
N ILE A 95 -8.80 -3.96 -6.46
CA ILE A 95 -8.60 -3.01 -5.37
C ILE A 95 -9.70 -1.94 -5.44
N ASP A 96 -10.50 -1.82 -4.40
CA ASP A 96 -11.63 -0.87 -4.33
C ASP A 96 -11.20 0.50 -3.80
N ALA A 97 -10.14 0.56 -2.98
CA ALA A 97 -9.60 1.77 -2.38
C ALA A 97 -8.09 1.66 -2.13
N LEU A 98 -7.40 2.79 -2.08
CA LEU A 98 -5.96 2.94 -1.88
C LEU A 98 -5.65 3.92 -0.73
#